data_AF-A0A9W6U119-F1
#
_entry.id   AF-A0A9W6U119-F1
#
_cell.length_a   1.000
_cell.length_b   1.000
_cell.length_c   1.000
_cell.angle_alpha   90.00
_cell.angle_beta   90.00
_cell.angle_gamma   90.00
#
_symmetry.space_group_name_H-M   'P 1'
#
loop_
_entity.id
_entity.type
_entity.pdbx_description
1 polymer ?
#
loop_
_entity_poly.entity_id
_entity_poly.type
_entity_poly.pdbx_seq_one_letter_code
_entity_poly.pdbx_strand_id
1 'polypeptide(L)'
;MSSAPAERYTILFPTLMTPLYNTLRAEDVAIEPDTATATWIAMAGHKTRVLRSPTEHRLVVSDNFYTRHTFAQAQLKITDGEMHLLGTVRINLVDKWKKVVMAAAVARLGAGERGTWEVVAAVDPEPAWEAKKKAHHNGQRRRAKAKRTQYEPATFHVERVGYIVYMDRKVIIFYTNDLKATPSALTLPSSSPEAVFCCHGTYPIQRWAEDRMLHRKVFMAPTVIAAYNFCMNAVDQVGQLRSTNPIRRR
;
A
#
# COMPACT_ATOMS: atom_id res chain seq x y z
N MET A 1 3.08 -32.37 -12.16
CA MET A 1 3.53 -30.98 -11.88
C MET A 1 2.57 -30.39 -10.87
N SER A 2 3.07 -29.80 -9.78
CA SER A 2 2.21 -29.14 -8.79
C SER A 2 1.69 -27.84 -9.41
N SER A 3 0.37 -27.70 -9.57
CA SER A 3 -0.24 -26.45 -10.04
C SER A 3 -0.02 -25.34 -9.02
N ALA A 4 0.13 -24.09 -9.50
CA ALA A 4 0.34 -22.95 -8.62
C ALA A 4 -0.84 -22.77 -7.64
N PRO A 5 -0.63 -22.19 -6.43
CA PRO A 5 -1.72 -21.99 -5.47
C PRO A 5 -2.91 -21.19 -6.04
N ALA A 6 -2.64 -20.19 -6.86
CA ALA A 6 -3.67 -19.38 -7.50
C ALA A 6 -4.46 -20.17 -8.56
N GLU A 7 -3.79 -21.01 -9.34
CA GLU A 7 -4.43 -21.92 -10.30
C GLU A 7 -5.38 -22.90 -9.59
N ARG A 8 -4.93 -23.51 -8.49
CA ARG A 8 -5.78 -24.40 -7.67
C ARG A 8 -7.02 -23.68 -7.17
N TYR A 9 -6.89 -22.41 -6.77
CA TYR A 9 -8.03 -21.59 -6.37
C TYR A 9 -9.01 -21.38 -7.54
N THR A 10 -8.51 -21.08 -8.74
CA THR A 10 -9.36 -20.91 -9.93
C THR A 10 -9.98 -22.22 -10.43
N ILE A 11 -9.39 -23.38 -10.15
CA ILE A 11 -10.03 -24.68 -10.43
C ILE A 11 -11.28 -24.87 -9.57
N LEU A 12 -11.22 -24.46 -8.29
CA LEU A 12 -12.38 -24.49 -7.39
C LEU A 12 -13.43 -23.42 -7.75
N PHE A 13 -12.99 -22.28 -8.29
CA PHE A 13 -13.86 -21.17 -8.68
C PHE A 13 -13.58 -20.74 -10.13
N PRO A 14 -14.06 -21.51 -11.14
CA PRO A 14 -13.71 -21.30 -12.55
C PRO A 14 -14.06 -19.92 -13.09
N THR A 15 -15.06 -19.25 -12.51
CA THR A 15 -15.46 -17.90 -12.88
C THR A 15 -14.34 -16.86 -12.69
N LEU A 16 -13.33 -17.15 -11.85
CA LEU A 16 -12.19 -16.27 -11.58
C LEU A 16 -11.00 -16.49 -12.50
N MET A 17 -11.00 -17.55 -13.30
CA MET A 17 -9.86 -17.90 -14.14
C MET A 17 -9.50 -16.77 -15.11
N THR A 18 -10.45 -16.36 -15.97
CA THR A 18 -10.22 -15.28 -16.95
C THR A 18 -9.89 -13.93 -16.28
N PRO A 19 -10.66 -13.46 -15.27
CA PRO A 19 -10.34 -12.20 -14.58
C PRO A 19 -8.95 -12.17 -13.95
N LEU A 20 -8.54 -13.27 -13.31
CA LEU A 20 -7.23 -13.37 -12.70
C LEU A 20 -6.13 -13.32 -13.76
N TYR A 21 -6.22 -14.12 -14.82
CA TYR A 21 -5.22 -14.11 -15.89
C TYR A 21 -5.13 -12.76 -16.59
N ASN A 22 -6.26 -12.09 -16.85
CA ASN A 22 -6.27 -10.75 -17.44
C ASN A 22 -5.60 -9.73 -16.51
N THR A 23 -5.82 -9.83 -15.20
CA THR A 23 -5.19 -8.97 -14.21
C THR A 23 -3.69 -9.19 -14.15
N LEU A 24 -3.24 -10.45 -14.06
CA LEU A 24 -1.81 -10.79 -13.95
C LEU A 24 -1.01 -10.53 -15.23
N ARG A 25 -1.67 -10.48 -16.40
CA ARG A 25 -1.04 -10.15 -17.69
C ARG A 25 -1.01 -8.66 -18.00
N ALA A 26 -1.61 -7.83 -17.16
CA ALA A 26 -1.65 -6.42 -17.42
C ALA A 26 -0.27 -5.77 -17.27
N GLU A 27 0.08 -4.84 -18.16
CA GLU A 27 1.42 -4.23 -18.23
C GLU A 27 1.81 -3.48 -16.95
N ASP A 28 0.81 -2.99 -16.21
CA ASP A 28 0.91 -2.27 -14.94
C ASP A 28 0.93 -3.19 -13.70
N VAL A 29 0.78 -4.51 -13.86
CA VAL A 29 0.74 -5.48 -12.76
C VAL A 29 1.99 -6.37 -12.78
N ALA A 30 2.94 -6.07 -11.89
CA ALA A 30 4.17 -6.87 -11.72
C ALA A 30 4.00 -7.95 -10.64
N ILE A 31 3.16 -8.96 -10.90
CA ILE A 31 2.89 -10.07 -9.96
C ILE A 31 2.97 -11.42 -10.68
N GLU A 32 3.88 -12.26 -10.23
CA GLU A 32 4.05 -13.60 -10.78
C GLU A 32 2.89 -14.54 -10.38
N PRO A 33 2.34 -15.34 -11.31
CA PRO A 33 1.17 -16.20 -11.05
C PRO A 33 1.37 -17.28 -9.98
N ASP A 34 2.60 -17.69 -9.74
CA ASP A 34 2.95 -18.74 -8.77
C ASP A 34 3.08 -18.23 -7.32
N THR A 35 2.96 -16.92 -7.12
CA THR A 35 3.11 -16.30 -5.80
C THR A 35 1.85 -16.44 -4.95
N ALA A 36 2.03 -16.39 -3.62
CA ALA A 36 0.92 -16.28 -2.69
C ALA A 36 0.06 -15.03 -2.96
N THR A 37 0.68 -13.93 -3.42
CA THR A 37 0.00 -12.68 -3.79
C THR A 37 -1.04 -12.90 -4.89
N ALA A 38 -0.75 -13.70 -5.92
CA ALA A 38 -1.71 -14.04 -6.96
C ALA A 38 -2.95 -14.75 -6.40
N THR A 39 -2.76 -15.59 -5.36
CA THR A 39 -3.89 -16.25 -4.68
C THR A 39 -4.73 -15.25 -3.88
N TRP A 40 -4.09 -14.30 -3.19
CA TRP A 40 -4.80 -13.24 -2.48
C TRP A 40 -5.64 -12.36 -3.42
N ILE A 41 -5.10 -12.04 -4.61
CA ILE A 41 -5.82 -11.31 -5.66
C ILE A 41 -7.05 -12.10 -6.11
N ALA A 42 -6.89 -13.40 -6.36
CA ALA A 42 -8.00 -14.28 -6.72
C ALA A 42 -9.10 -14.29 -5.63
N MET A 43 -8.70 -14.38 -4.36
CA MET A 43 -9.62 -14.35 -3.22
C MET A 43 -10.35 -12.99 -3.09
N ALA A 44 -9.66 -11.88 -3.33
CA ALA A 44 -10.26 -10.55 -3.33
C ALA A 44 -11.31 -10.41 -4.44
N GLY A 45 -10.97 -10.78 -5.69
CA GLY A 45 -11.90 -10.78 -6.81
C GLY A 45 -13.09 -11.74 -6.61
N HIS A 46 -12.87 -12.88 -5.95
CA HIS A 46 -13.96 -13.78 -5.56
C HIS A 46 -14.94 -13.09 -4.61
N LYS A 47 -14.41 -12.44 -3.57
CA LYS A 47 -15.23 -11.82 -2.54
C LYS A 47 -16.14 -10.74 -3.11
N THR A 48 -15.64 -9.88 -4.01
CA THR A 48 -16.44 -8.81 -4.63
C THR A 48 -17.50 -9.34 -5.60
N ARG A 49 -17.22 -10.46 -6.26
CA ARG A 49 -18.20 -11.11 -7.15
C ARG A 49 -19.35 -11.77 -6.40
N VAL A 50 -19.06 -12.43 -5.28
CA VAL A 50 -20.10 -13.13 -4.50
C VAL A 50 -20.90 -12.16 -3.65
N LEU A 51 -20.23 -11.15 -3.10
CA LEU A 51 -20.84 -10.11 -2.30
C LEU A 51 -20.39 -8.80 -2.91
N ARG A 52 -21.24 -8.09 -3.62
CA ARG A 52 -20.92 -6.71 -4.07
C ARG A 52 -21.13 -5.72 -2.94
N SER A 53 -20.32 -4.67 -2.89
CA SER A 53 -20.58 -3.57 -1.97
C SER A 53 -21.73 -2.71 -2.50
N PRO A 54 -22.75 -2.35 -1.68
CA PRO A 54 -23.80 -1.43 -2.13
C PRO A 54 -23.27 -0.04 -2.54
N THR A 55 -22.11 0.34 -2.02
CA THR A 55 -21.43 1.61 -2.30
C THR A 55 -20.35 1.48 -3.38
N GLU A 56 -20.15 0.28 -3.93
CA GLU A 56 -19.03 -0.03 -4.83
C GLU A 56 -17.66 0.35 -4.24
N HIS A 57 -17.58 0.43 -2.91
CA HIS A 57 -16.36 0.78 -2.19
C HIS A 57 -16.16 -0.16 -1.00
N ARG A 58 -14.92 -0.65 -0.87
CA ARG A 58 -14.46 -1.45 0.26
C ARG A 58 -13.03 -1.11 0.62
N LEU A 59 -12.81 -0.89 1.90
CA LEU A 59 -11.47 -0.74 2.46
C LEU A 59 -10.99 -2.09 3.02
N VAL A 60 -9.85 -2.56 2.51
CA VAL A 60 -9.10 -3.70 3.05
C VAL A 60 -7.97 -3.16 3.90
N VAL A 61 -7.98 -3.53 5.18
CA VAL A 61 -6.91 -3.18 6.12
C VAL A 61 -5.95 -4.35 6.24
N SER A 62 -4.66 -4.09 6.04
CA SER A 62 -3.64 -5.12 6.01
C SER A 62 -2.38 -4.73 6.79
N ASP A 63 -1.64 -5.74 7.23
CA ASP A 63 -0.36 -5.54 7.90
C ASP A 63 0.78 -5.26 6.90
N ASN A 64 1.99 -5.09 7.44
CA ASN A 64 3.18 -4.80 6.64
C ASN A 64 3.72 -5.97 5.81
N PHE A 65 3.20 -7.19 6.01
CA PHE A 65 3.63 -8.34 5.25
C PHE A 65 2.98 -8.34 3.86
N TYR A 66 1.70 -7.97 3.78
CA TYR A 66 0.92 -7.98 2.55
C TYR A 66 0.79 -6.62 1.86
N THR A 67 1.00 -5.51 2.58
CA THR A 67 0.79 -4.17 2.00
C THR A 67 1.89 -3.78 1.02
N ARG A 68 1.54 -3.67 -0.26
CA ARG A 68 2.41 -3.23 -1.36
C ARG A 68 1.61 -2.48 -2.41
N HIS A 69 2.25 -1.53 -3.08
CA HIS A 69 1.63 -0.76 -4.16
C HIS A 69 1.14 -1.65 -5.31
N THR A 70 2.00 -2.57 -5.77
CA THR A 70 1.67 -3.52 -6.85
C THR A 70 0.50 -4.44 -6.50
N PHE A 71 0.41 -4.88 -5.25
CA PHE A 71 -0.73 -5.67 -4.77
C PHE A 71 -2.03 -4.85 -4.82
N ALA A 72 -2.01 -3.60 -4.36
CA ALA A 72 -3.16 -2.72 -4.41
C ALA A 72 -3.62 -2.42 -5.84
N GLN A 73 -2.70 -2.21 -6.78
CA GLN A 73 -3.04 -2.01 -8.21
C GLN A 73 -3.75 -3.23 -8.78
N ALA A 74 -3.20 -4.43 -8.56
CA ALA A 74 -3.82 -5.66 -9.04
C ALA A 74 -5.18 -5.95 -8.37
N GLN A 75 -5.29 -5.66 -7.07
CA GLN A 75 -6.54 -5.78 -6.33
C GLN A 75 -7.61 -4.84 -6.88
N LEU A 76 -7.28 -3.57 -7.12
CA LEU A 76 -8.20 -2.60 -7.69
C LEU A 76 -8.69 -3.05 -9.07
N LYS A 77 -7.78 -3.61 -9.88
CA LYS A 77 -8.08 -4.09 -11.24
C LYS A 77 -9.00 -5.32 -11.26
N ILE A 78 -8.74 -6.34 -10.44
CA ILE A 78 -9.59 -7.55 -10.41
C ILE A 78 -10.97 -7.29 -9.77
N THR A 79 -11.10 -6.21 -9.00
CA THR A 79 -12.33 -5.85 -8.29
C THR A 79 -13.12 -4.73 -8.95
N ASP A 80 -12.78 -4.38 -10.19
CA ASP A 80 -13.44 -3.31 -10.96
C ASP A 80 -13.48 -1.97 -10.19
N GLY A 81 -12.41 -1.67 -9.45
CA GLY A 81 -12.30 -0.46 -8.65
C GLY A 81 -12.90 -0.55 -7.24
N GLU A 82 -13.56 -1.66 -6.86
CA GLU A 82 -14.30 -1.73 -5.60
C GLU A 82 -13.39 -1.75 -4.37
N MET A 83 -12.29 -2.50 -4.40
CA MET A 83 -11.45 -2.69 -3.21
C MET A 83 -10.20 -1.82 -3.20
N HIS A 84 -10.09 -1.03 -2.14
CA HIS A 84 -8.93 -0.22 -1.82
C HIS A 84 -8.15 -0.82 -0.64
N LEU A 85 -6.84 -0.67 -0.65
CA LEU A 85 -5.91 -1.14 0.36
C LEU A 85 -5.48 0.00 1.27
N LEU A 86 -5.46 -0.28 2.57
CA LEU A 86 -4.84 0.52 3.61
C LEU A 86 -3.97 -0.40 4.47
N GLY A 87 -2.73 -0.01 4.73
CA GLY A 87 -1.89 -0.82 5.61
C GLY A 87 -0.59 -0.15 5.97
N THR A 88 0.13 -0.76 6.91
CA THR A 88 1.50 -0.33 7.21
C THR A 88 2.47 -0.90 6.18
N VAL A 89 3.56 -0.22 5.88
CA VAL A 89 4.56 -0.67 4.90
C VAL A 89 5.96 -0.61 5.50
N ARG A 90 6.77 -1.64 5.22
CA ARG A 90 8.19 -1.61 5.56
C ARG A 90 8.95 -0.76 4.55
N ILE A 91 9.85 0.11 5.00
CA ILE A 91 10.59 1.03 4.11
C ILE A 91 11.35 0.31 2.98
N ASN A 92 11.81 -0.92 3.21
CA ASN A 92 12.50 -1.72 2.20
C ASN A 92 11.56 -2.21 1.07
N LEU A 93 10.26 -2.30 1.35
CA LEU A 93 9.20 -2.69 0.42
C LEU A 93 8.53 -1.49 -0.26
N VAL A 94 8.87 -0.25 0.12
CA VAL A 94 8.47 0.95 -0.62
C VAL A 94 9.14 0.92 -1.99
N ASP A 95 8.40 1.32 -3.03
CA ASP A 95 8.89 1.31 -4.40
C ASP A 95 10.23 2.05 -4.54
N LYS A 96 11.13 1.49 -5.34
CA LYS A 96 12.50 2.00 -5.49
C LYS A 96 12.55 3.48 -5.90
N TRP A 97 11.56 3.92 -6.68
CA TRP A 97 11.41 5.31 -7.16
C TRP A 97 11.16 6.32 -6.04
N LYS A 98 10.73 5.83 -4.87
CA LYS A 98 10.36 6.66 -3.73
C LYS A 98 11.28 6.56 -2.55
N LYS A 99 12.21 5.60 -2.54
CA LYS A 99 13.04 5.35 -1.36
C LYS A 99 13.78 6.60 -0.90
N VAL A 100 14.22 7.46 -1.81
CA VAL A 100 14.91 8.73 -1.48
C VAL A 100 13.97 9.72 -0.81
N VAL A 101 12.80 10.00 -1.41
CA VAL A 101 11.80 10.93 -0.85
C VAL A 101 11.26 10.41 0.49
N MET A 102 10.98 9.10 0.56
CA MET A 102 10.52 8.43 1.77
C MET A 102 11.57 8.49 2.88
N ALA A 103 12.84 8.22 2.58
CA ALA A 103 13.92 8.32 3.56
C ALA A 103 14.08 9.75 4.09
N ALA A 104 13.94 10.76 3.23
CA ALA A 104 13.96 12.15 3.64
C ALA A 104 12.77 12.50 4.57
N ALA A 105 11.56 12.05 4.25
CA ALA A 105 10.39 12.24 5.10
C ALA A 105 10.53 11.53 6.46
N VAL A 106 11.03 10.29 6.46
CA VAL A 106 11.31 9.53 7.69
C VAL A 106 12.37 10.23 8.55
N ALA A 107 13.43 10.77 7.93
CA ALA A 107 14.47 11.51 8.66
C ALA A 107 13.92 12.80 9.29
N ARG A 108 13.12 13.58 8.55
CA ARG A 108 12.48 14.80 9.07
C ARG A 108 11.55 14.50 10.24
N LEU A 109 10.64 13.53 10.08
CA LEU A 109 9.66 13.18 11.10
C LEU A 109 10.27 12.46 12.30
N GLY A 110 11.36 11.71 12.10
CA GLY A 110 12.06 11.02 13.19
C GLY A 110 12.70 11.98 14.20
N ALA A 111 13.00 13.22 13.78
CA ALA A 111 13.43 14.30 14.65
C ALA A 111 12.27 15.19 15.16
N GLY A 112 11.06 14.95 14.68
CA GLY A 112 9.87 15.74 14.99
C GLY A 112 9.13 15.27 16.25
N GLU A 113 8.11 16.03 16.63
CA GLU A 113 7.25 15.68 17.75
C GLU A 113 6.31 14.52 17.41
N ARG A 114 5.97 13.72 18.42
CA ARG A 114 4.94 12.68 18.28
C ARG A 114 3.60 13.29 17.86
N GLY A 115 2.96 12.66 16.89
CA GLY A 115 1.70 13.12 16.28
C GLY A 115 1.90 13.91 15.00
N THR A 116 3.14 14.28 14.65
CA THR A 116 3.44 14.89 13.35
C THR A 116 3.36 13.86 12.22
N TRP A 117 3.02 14.33 11.02
CA TRP A 117 2.89 13.48 9.84
C TRP A 117 3.08 14.25 8.53
N GLU A 118 3.35 13.51 7.46
CA GLU A 118 3.47 14.02 6.09
C GLU A 118 2.80 13.03 5.13
N VAL A 119 2.21 13.54 4.04
CA VAL A 119 1.75 12.73 2.91
C VAL A 119 2.84 12.70 1.85
N VAL A 120 3.13 11.51 1.31
CA VAL A 120 4.06 11.31 0.20
C VAL A 120 3.31 10.68 -0.99
N ALA A 121 3.17 11.43 -2.08
CA ALA A 121 2.42 11.04 -3.27
C ALA A 121 2.98 9.76 -3.93
N ALA A 122 2.13 8.79 -4.29
CA ALA A 122 2.42 7.66 -5.20
C ALA A 122 2.99 8.14 -6.52
N VAL A 123 4.08 7.50 -6.98
CA VAL A 123 4.64 7.79 -8.30
C VAL A 123 4.98 6.49 -9.00
N ASP A 124 4.62 6.45 -10.27
CA ASP A 124 4.98 5.37 -11.18
C ASP A 124 5.98 5.88 -12.22
N PRO A 125 6.91 5.01 -12.68
CA PRO A 125 7.78 5.34 -13.79
C PRO A 125 6.98 5.38 -15.09
N GLU A 126 7.48 6.13 -16.07
CA GLU A 126 6.90 6.15 -17.41
C GLU A 126 6.69 4.72 -18.00
N PRO A 127 5.65 4.51 -18.82
CA PRO A 127 5.44 3.23 -19.49
C PRO A 127 6.68 2.80 -20.29
N ALA A 128 6.94 1.49 -20.30
CA ALA A 128 8.09 0.88 -20.97
C ALA A 128 9.47 1.44 -20.54
N TRP A 129 9.59 2.00 -19.32
CA TRP A 129 10.87 2.51 -18.80
C TRP A 129 12.00 1.47 -18.84
N GLU A 130 11.70 0.17 -18.75
CA GLU A 130 12.70 -0.90 -18.84
C GLU A 130 13.34 -0.99 -20.23
N ALA A 131 12.52 -0.88 -21.28
CA ALA A 131 12.99 -0.86 -22.66
C ALA A 131 13.83 0.41 -22.92
N LYS A 132 13.36 1.56 -22.42
CA LYS A 132 14.09 2.85 -22.50
C LYS A 132 15.42 2.80 -21.75
N LYS A 133 15.45 2.22 -20.55
CA LYS A 133 16.67 1.99 -19.77
C LYS A 133 17.66 1.10 -20.51
N LYS A 134 17.19 0.02 -21.14
CA LYS A 134 18.03 -0.89 -21.93
C LYS A 134 18.63 -0.16 -23.14
N ALA A 135 17.82 0.62 -23.86
CA ALA A 135 18.26 1.44 -24.98
C ALA A 135 19.31 2.48 -24.54
N HIS A 136 19.07 3.18 -23.42
CA HIS A 136 20.03 4.11 -22.83
C HIS A 136 21.35 3.42 -22.50
N HIS A 137 21.32 2.30 -21.76
CA HIS A 137 22.53 1.57 -21.40
C HIS A 137 23.33 1.10 -22.63
N ASN A 138 22.66 0.66 -23.69
CA ASN A 138 23.32 0.30 -24.94
C ASN A 138 24.00 1.52 -25.59
N GLY A 139 23.34 2.68 -25.58
CA GLY A 139 23.95 3.94 -26.04
C GLY A 139 25.14 4.39 -25.19
N GLN A 140 25.08 4.21 -23.87
CA GLN A 140 26.17 4.57 -22.95
C GLN A 140 27.40 3.68 -23.09
N ARG A 141 27.25 2.41 -23.52
CA ARG A 141 28.39 1.50 -23.73
C ARG A 141 29.41 2.06 -24.72
N ARG A 142 28.96 2.75 -25.76
CA ARG A 142 29.82 3.36 -26.79
C ARG A 142 30.51 4.65 -26.33
N ARG A 143 30.14 5.21 -25.18
CA ARG A 143 30.74 6.43 -24.63
C ARG A 143 31.89 6.09 -23.69
N ALA A 144 32.89 6.98 -23.65
CA ALA A 144 33.97 6.95 -22.66
C ALA A 144 33.39 6.95 -21.24
N LYS A 145 34.00 6.19 -20.32
CA LYS A 145 33.47 5.98 -18.95
C LYS A 145 33.15 7.28 -18.22
N ALA A 146 33.99 8.31 -18.39
CA ALA A 146 33.81 9.64 -17.78
C ALA A 146 32.60 10.43 -18.31
N LYS A 147 32.07 10.09 -19.49
CA LYS A 147 30.92 10.75 -20.12
C LYS A 147 29.63 9.94 -20.00
N ARG A 148 29.65 8.84 -19.25
CA ARG A 148 28.47 7.99 -19.08
C ARG A 148 27.51 8.59 -18.06
N THR A 149 26.23 8.65 -18.42
CA THR A 149 25.16 9.14 -17.53
C THR A 149 24.26 8.01 -17.06
N GLN A 150 23.70 8.16 -15.86
CA GLN A 150 22.66 7.26 -15.35
C GLN A 150 21.33 7.54 -16.07
N TYR A 151 20.54 6.48 -16.27
CA TYR A 151 19.18 6.63 -16.76
C TYR A 151 18.26 7.01 -15.58
N GLU A 152 17.54 8.11 -15.73
CA GLU A 152 16.51 8.57 -14.81
C GLU A 152 15.19 8.60 -15.56
N PRO A 153 14.23 7.71 -15.26
CA PRO A 153 12.94 7.73 -15.91
C PRO A 153 12.12 8.93 -15.41
N ALA A 154 11.28 9.45 -16.30
CA ALA A 154 10.20 10.32 -15.89
C ALA A 154 9.26 9.56 -14.93
N THR A 155 8.77 10.25 -13.90
CA THR A 155 7.80 9.71 -12.94
C THR A 155 6.58 10.61 -12.91
N PHE A 156 5.41 10.02 -12.69
CA PHE A 156 4.13 10.74 -12.62
C PHE A 156 3.36 10.33 -11.37
N HIS A 157 2.52 11.22 -10.86
CA HIS A 157 1.68 10.92 -9.70
C HIS A 157 0.63 9.88 -10.04
N VAL A 158 0.46 8.89 -9.17
CA VAL A 158 -0.64 7.92 -9.28
C VAL A 158 -1.88 8.51 -8.64
N GLU A 159 -3.01 8.44 -9.35
CA GLU A 159 -4.26 9.06 -8.91
C GLU A 159 -4.69 8.53 -7.54
N ARG A 160 -4.93 9.44 -6.58
CA ARG A 160 -5.47 9.11 -5.24
C ARG A 160 -4.70 8.04 -4.47
N VAL A 161 -3.42 7.86 -4.78
CA VAL A 161 -2.56 6.92 -4.06
C VAL A 161 -1.44 7.69 -3.36
N GLY A 162 -1.11 7.26 -2.16
CA GLY A 162 -0.02 7.84 -1.42
C GLY A 162 0.35 7.06 -0.19
N TYR A 163 1.31 7.64 0.50
CA TYR A 163 1.86 7.12 1.74
C TYR A 163 1.71 8.18 2.80
N ILE A 164 1.44 7.77 4.02
CA ILE A 164 1.38 8.66 5.18
C ILE A 164 2.51 8.26 6.10
N VAL A 165 3.47 9.16 6.28
CA VAL A 165 4.56 8.98 7.22
C VAL A 165 4.12 9.64 8.52
N TYR A 166 4.04 8.87 9.61
CA TYR A 166 3.49 9.32 10.88
C TYR A 166 4.50 9.07 11.99
N MET A 167 4.78 10.10 12.78
CA MET A 167 5.64 9.99 13.95
C MET A 167 4.80 9.57 15.16
N ASP A 168 4.89 8.30 15.58
CA ASP A 168 4.38 7.85 16.87
C ASP A 168 5.51 7.82 17.91
N ARG A 169 5.68 6.72 18.66
CA ARG A 169 6.93 6.45 19.38
C ARG A 169 8.11 6.22 18.43
N LYS A 170 7.81 5.75 17.22
CA LYS A 170 8.73 5.60 16.10
C LYS A 170 8.01 6.05 14.84
N VAL A 171 8.77 6.32 13.78
CA VAL A 171 8.18 6.61 12.48
C VAL A 171 7.52 5.35 11.92
N ILE A 172 6.27 5.48 11.49
CA ILE A 172 5.47 4.44 10.86
C ILE A 172 5.07 4.94 9.47
N ILE A 173 5.15 4.07 8.47
CA ILE A 173 4.74 4.36 7.10
C ILE A 173 3.44 3.61 6.84
N PHE A 174 2.42 4.34 6.43
CA PHE A 174 1.17 3.80 5.91
C PHE A 174 1.12 3.96 4.41
N TYR A 175 0.49 3.01 3.73
CA TYR A 175 0.15 3.09 2.32
C TYR A 175 -1.36 3.09 2.18
N THR A 176 -1.87 3.85 1.20
CA THR A 176 -3.25 3.74 0.76
C THR A 176 -3.43 4.13 -0.70
N ASN A 177 -4.31 3.42 -1.41
CA ASN A 177 -4.89 3.85 -2.70
C ASN A 177 -6.31 4.38 -2.56
N ASP A 178 -6.69 4.84 -1.36
CA ASP A 178 -7.99 5.43 -1.04
C ASP A 178 -7.85 6.88 -0.59
N LEU A 179 -6.91 7.65 -1.15
CA LEU A 179 -6.87 9.09 -0.85
C LEU A 179 -8.09 9.77 -1.50
N LYS A 180 -8.57 10.83 -0.85
CA LYS A 180 -9.69 11.62 -1.38
C LYS A 180 -9.34 12.35 -2.67
N ALA A 181 -8.08 12.75 -2.82
CA ALA A 181 -7.55 13.45 -3.98
C ALA A 181 -6.08 13.10 -4.21
N THR A 182 -5.62 13.32 -5.44
CA THR A 182 -4.21 13.17 -5.82
C THR A 182 -3.41 14.35 -5.27
N PRO A 183 -2.35 14.11 -4.48
CA PRO A 183 -1.49 15.19 -4.01
C PRO A 183 -0.89 15.99 -5.17
N SER A 184 -0.88 17.32 -5.05
CA SER A 184 -0.31 18.27 -6.02
C SER A 184 1.22 18.26 -6.00
N ALA A 185 1.82 17.91 -4.87
CA ALA A 185 3.26 17.82 -4.68
C ALA A 185 3.69 16.43 -4.19
N LEU A 186 4.97 16.10 -4.39
CA LEU A 186 5.56 14.82 -3.95
C LEU A 186 5.46 14.62 -2.44
N THR A 187 5.50 15.69 -1.67
CA THR A 187 5.34 15.67 -0.21
C THR A 187 4.48 16.84 0.23
N LEU A 188 3.51 16.56 1.09
CA LEU A 188 2.66 17.57 1.72
C LEU A 188 2.79 17.46 3.24
N PRO A 189 3.12 18.56 3.96
CA PRO A 189 3.19 18.55 5.42
C PRO A 189 1.80 18.48 6.06
N SER A 190 1.71 18.03 7.31
CA SER A 190 0.45 17.99 8.07
C SER A 190 -0.25 19.34 8.22
N SER A 191 0.49 20.45 8.12
CA SER A 191 -0.04 21.82 8.14
C SER A 191 -0.76 22.21 6.84
N SER A 192 -0.59 21.44 5.77
CA SER A 192 -1.24 21.71 4.49
C SER A 192 -2.72 21.32 4.55
N PRO A 193 -3.65 22.24 4.23
CA PRO A 193 -5.07 21.92 4.08
C PRO A 193 -5.31 20.83 3.03
N GLU A 194 -4.47 20.79 2.00
CA GLU A 194 -4.52 19.76 0.97
C GLU A 194 -4.16 18.39 1.54
N ALA A 195 -3.12 18.29 2.37
CA ALA A 195 -2.75 17.02 3.01
C ALA A 195 -3.90 16.48 3.85
N VAL A 196 -4.54 17.35 4.63
CA VAL A 196 -5.72 17.01 5.45
C VAL A 196 -6.86 16.55 4.55
N PHE A 197 -7.14 17.25 3.46
CA PHE A 197 -8.18 16.87 2.51
C PHE A 197 -7.91 15.51 1.85
N CYS A 198 -6.70 15.29 1.33
CA CYS A 198 -6.27 14.02 0.73
C CYS A 198 -6.48 12.83 1.69
N CYS A 199 -6.27 13.04 2.99
CA CYS A 199 -6.40 12.00 4.02
C CYS A 199 -7.81 11.82 4.59
N HIS A 200 -8.86 12.38 3.96
CA HIS A 200 -10.24 12.40 4.46
C HIS A 200 -10.39 13.12 5.81
N GLY A 201 -9.60 14.17 6.02
CA GLY A 201 -9.57 14.93 7.26
C GLY A 201 -8.62 14.33 8.30
N THR A 202 -8.79 14.81 9.53
CA THR A 202 -8.09 14.30 10.71
C THR A 202 -9.08 13.85 11.77
N TYR A 203 -8.70 12.84 12.52
CA TYR A 203 -9.48 12.26 13.61
C TYR A 203 -8.66 12.19 14.90
N PRO A 204 -9.26 12.48 16.07
CA PRO A 204 -8.56 12.38 17.34
C PRO A 204 -8.26 10.92 17.68
N ILE A 205 -7.00 10.58 17.89
CA ILE A 205 -6.57 9.28 18.42
C ILE A 205 -5.96 9.46 19.81
N GLN A 206 -6.29 8.55 20.72
CA GLN A 206 -5.70 8.53 22.05
C GLN A 206 -4.50 7.60 22.09
N ARG A 207 -3.36 8.10 22.58
CA ARG A 207 -2.15 7.29 22.77
C ARG A 207 -1.59 7.51 24.17
N TRP A 208 -1.02 6.46 24.76
CA TRP A 208 -0.24 6.56 25.98
C TRP A 208 0.98 7.45 25.76
N ALA A 209 1.11 8.51 26.54
CA ALA A 209 2.26 9.40 26.48
C ALA A 209 3.33 8.90 27.47
N GLU A 210 4.54 8.65 26.95
CA GLU A 210 5.73 8.33 27.76
C GLU A 210 5.55 7.18 28.77
N ASP A 211 6.40 7.18 29.79
CA ASP A 211 6.56 6.23 30.90
C ASP A 211 5.41 6.26 31.94
N ARG A 212 4.46 7.19 31.82
CA ARG A 212 3.31 7.27 32.73
C ARG A 212 2.13 6.47 32.20
N MET A 213 1.97 5.25 32.70
CA MET A 213 0.91 4.28 32.38
C MET A 213 -0.55 4.77 32.61
N LEU A 214 -0.79 6.01 33.02
CA LEU A 214 -2.10 6.49 33.48
C LEU A 214 -2.69 7.67 32.69
N HIS A 215 -1.94 8.29 31.77
CA HIS A 215 -2.48 9.40 30.96
C HIS A 215 -2.35 9.15 29.45
N ARG A 216 -3.49 9.27 28.75
CA ARG A 216 -3.55 9.28 27.29
C ARG A 216 -3.54 10.71 26.79
N LYS A 217 -2.65 11.02 25.86
CA LYS A 217 -2.68 12.27 25.09
C LYS A 217 -3.48 12.05 23.81
N VAL A 218 -4.24 13.07 23.42
CA VAL A 218 -4.98 13.08 22.16
C VAL A 218 -4.06 13.66 21.09
N PHE A 219 -3.99 12.98 19.95
CA PHE A 219 -3.27 13.43 18.76
C PHE A 219 -4.25 13.51 17.59
N MET A 220 -4.18 14.57 16.80
CA MET A 220 -4.94 14.67 15.55
C MET A 220 -4.17 13.94 14.46
N ALA A 221 -4.65 12.76 14.08
CA ALA A 221 -4.03 11.94 13.04
C ALA A 221 -4.90 11.93 11.78
N PRO A 222 -4.33 11.67 10.59
CA PRO A 222 -5.07 11.39 9.37
C PRO A 222 -6.19 10.36 9.59
N THR A 223 -7.38 10.59 9.04
CA THR A 223 -8.52 9.66 9.18
C THR A 223 -8.17 8.24 8.73
N VAL A 224 -7.33 8.10 7.70
CA VAL A 224 -6.78 6.80 7.25
C VAL A 224 -6.01 6.06 8.36
N ILE A 225 -5.27 6.76 9.23
CA ILE A 225 -4.58 6.13 10.37
C ILE A 225 -5.57 5.73 11.46
N ALA A 226 -6.60 6.54 11.69
CA ALA A 226 -7.67 6.19 12.63
C ALA A 226 -8.42 4.92 12.17
N ALA A 227 -8.77 4.85 10.88
CA ALA A 227 -9.37 3.67 10.26
C ALA A 227 -8.48 2.43 10.39
N TYR A 228 -7.17 2.57 10.17
CA TYR A 228 -6.22 1.48 10.39
C TYR A 228 -6.25 0.98 11.85
N ASN A 229 -6.11 1.88 12.82
CA ASN A 229 -6.10 1.51 14.24
C ASN A 229 -7.41 0.83 14.67
N PHE A 230 -8.54 1.26 14.10
CA PHE A 230 -9.85 0.70 14.39
C PHE A 230 -9.98 -0.74 13.87
N CYS A 231 -9.52 -1.00 12.64
CA CYS A 231 -9.75 -2.28 11.97
C CYS A 231 -8.64 -3.32 12.16
N MET A 232 -7.38 -2.91 12.39
CA MET A 232 -6.22 -3.82 12.26
C MET A 232 -6.30 -5.05 13.17
N ASN A 233 -6.89 -4.91 14.36
CA ASN A 233 -6.96 -6.02 15.32
C ASN A 233 -8.15 -6.97 15.08
N ALA A 234 -8.98 -6.75 14.06
CA ALA A 234 -10.19 -7.55 13.86
C ALA A 234 -9.90 -9.05 13.67
N VAL A 235 -8.85 -9.40 12.91
CA VAL A 235 -8.45 -10.80 12.71
C VAL A 235 -7.90 -11.40 14.00
N ASP A 236 -7.06 -10.65 14.72
CA ASP A 236 -6.48 -11.10 15.99
C ASP A 236 -7.54 -11.31 17.06
N GLN A 237 -8.58 -10.45 17.11
CA GLN A 237 -9.72 -10.63 18.01
C GLN A 237 -10.46 -11.95 17.74
N VAL A 238 -10.73 -12.27 16.46
CA VAL A 238 -11.33 -13.57 16.10
C VAL A 238 -10.40 -14.73 16.44
N GLY A 239 -9.09 -14.57 16.20
CA GLY A 239 -8.08 -15.55 16.59
C GLY A 239 -8.04 -15.80 18.10
N GLN A 240 -8.11 -14.73 18.89
CA GLN A 240 -8.15 -14.77 20.35
C GLN A 240 -9.41 -15.49 20.83
N LEU A 241 -10.59 -15.12 20.33
CA LEU A 241 -11.85 -15.78 20.66
C LEU A 241 -11.81 -17.30 20.38
N ARG A 242 -11.23 -17.69 19.24
CA ARG A 242 -11.04 -19.10 18.88
C ARG A 242 -10.06 -19.81 19.80
N SER A 243 -9.01 -19.12 20.26
CA SER A 243 -8.03 -19.70 21.18
C SER A 243 -8.59 -19.94 22.59
N THR A 244 -9.50 -19.07 23.05
CA THR A 244 -10.12 -19.15 24.38
C THR A 244 -11.30 -20.14 24.45
N ASN A 245 -11.85 -20.56 23.31
CA ASN A 245 -12.91 -21.56 23.25
C ASN A 245 -12.52 -22.72 22.29
N PRO A 246 -11.53 -23.54 22.65
CA PRO A 246 -11.02 -24.58 21.77
C PRO A 246 -12.01 -25.75 21.68
N ILE A 247 -12.77 -25.82 20.59
CA ILE A 247 -13.44 -27.07 20.14
C ILE A 247 -12.40 -28.03 19.49
N ARG A 248 -11.10 -27.76 19.62
CA ARG A 248 -10.04 -28.64 19.11
C ARG A 248 -10.04 -29.93 19.92
N ARG A 249 -10.62 -30.99 19.37
CA ARG A 249 -10.34 -32.37 19.78
C ARG A 249 -8.85 -32.64 19.54
N ARG A 250 -8.19 -33.23 20.55
CA ARG A 250 -6.78 -33.66 20.48
C ARG A 250 -6.58 -34.66 19.37
#